data_AF-A0A2Z3I515-F1
#
_entry.id   AF-A0A2Z3I515-F1
#
_cell.length_a   1.000
_cell.length_b   1.000
_cell.length_c   1.000
_cell.angle_alpha   90.00
_cell.angle_beta   90.00
_cell.angle_gamma   90.00
#
_symmetry.space_group_name_H-M   'P 1'
#
loop_
_entity.id
_entity.type
_entity.pdbx_description
1 polymer ?
#
loop_
_entity_poly.entity_id
_entity_poly.type
_entity_poly.pdbx_seq_one_letter_code
_entity_poly.pdbx_strand_id
1 'polypeptide(L)'
;MSKPLSLGSVVSSVASSATQGATGGKSKEDRPMTKDEYLAYYQPRVEGLPQTAPAYDKLTEPQAYPRLSCVMTESETFIKTNKGRIATKRINNTVKGCACYTQQASVYLVPFNICKNIVENGYFDPARPDYSPDRTIKGKDTNPLAKN
;
A
#
# COMPACT_ATOMS: atom_id res chain seq x y z
N MET A 1 48.46 36.91 65.97
CA MET A 1 48.29 35.46 65.77
C MET A 1 47.21 35.25 64.72
N SER A 2 47.48 34.39 63.74
CA SER A 2 46.86 34.38 62.40
C SER A 2 45.73 33.34 62.24
N LYS A 3 44.92 33.54 61.18
CA LYS A 3 44.13 32.54 60.37
C LYS A 3 42.68 32.19 60.82
N PRO A 4 41.80 31.65 59.92
CA PRO A 4 41.22 32.27 58.70
C PRO A 4 39.72 31.90 58.43
N LEU A 5 39.16 32.36 57.30
CA LEU A 5 37.83 32.01 56.72
C LEU A 5 37.72 30.56 56.18
N SER A 6 36.50 30.00 56.10
CA SER A 6 36.12 28.95 55.14
C SER A 6 34.61 28.98 54.81
N LEU A 7 34.26 28.98 53.51
CA LEU A 7 32.90 28.88 52.95
C LEU A 7 32.52 27.41 52.65
N GLY A 8 31.22 27.06 52.69
CA GLY A 8 30.74 25.82 52.07
C GLY A 8 29.23 25.52 52.16
N SER A 9 28.57 25.58 50.99
CA SER A 9 27.44 24.76 50.48
C SER A 9 26.04 24.80 51.09
N VAL A 10 25.08 25.26 50.27
CA VAL A 10 23.63 25.11 50.43
C VAL A 10 23.07 24.09 49.44
N VAL A 11 22.27 23.14 49.92
CA VAL A 11 21.32 22.35 49.12
C VAL A 11 20.08 22.13 49.97
N SER A 12 18.96 22.75 49.59
CA SER A 12 17.66 22.58 50.24
C SER A 12 16.79 21.62 49.43
N SER A 13 16.22 20.67 50.16
CA SER A 13 15.27 19.65 49.73
C SER A 13 13.89 20.24 49.38
N VAL A 14 13.31 19.78 48.26
CA VAL A 14 11.92 20.06 47.88
C VAL A 14 10.98 18.95 48.35
N ALA A 15 9.92 19.35 49.03
CA ALA A 15 8.85 18.50 49.52
C ALA A 15 7.76 18.27 48.45
N SER A 16 7.27 17.03 48.38
CA SER A 16 6.14 16.60 47.56
C SER A 16 4.80 17.16 48.07
N SER A 17 3.90 17.51 47.15
CA SER A 17 2.45 17.43 47.35
C SER A 17 1.74 17.23 46.01
N ALA A 18 0.79 16.31 46.03
CA ALA A 18 0.16 15.66 44.89
C ALA A 18 -0.94 16.49 44.24
N THR A 19 -1.11 16.33 42.93
CA THR A 19 -2.37 16.53 42.21
C THR A 19 -2.73 15.24 41.47
N GLN A 20 -4.03 14.94 41.48
CA GLN A 20 -4.65 13.68 41.08
C GLN A 20 -4.38 13.34 39.62
N GLY A 21 -4.00 12.07 39.41
CA GLY A 21 -3.67 11.51 38.11
C GLY A 21 -4.89 11.36 37.20
N ALA A 22 -4.73 11.83 35.97
CA ALA A 22 -5.47 11.32 34.83
C ALA A 22 -5.18 9.82 34.68
N THR A 23 -6.18 8.97 34.87
CA THR A 23 -6.08 7.55 34.51
C THR A 23 -6.10 7.43 32.99
N GLY A 24 -4.92 7.46 32.39
CA GLY A 24 -4.72 7.04 31.00
C GLY A 24 -4.95 5.53 30.90
N GLY A 25 -6.15 5.14 30.45
CA GLY A 25 -6.42 3.75 30.08
C GLY A 25 -5.59 3.38 28.86
N LYS A 26 -4.61 2.49 29.01
CA LYS A 26 -3.87 1.89 27.89
C LYS A 26 -4.82 1.07 27.03
N SER A 27 -4.78 1.26 25.72
CA SER A 27 -5.57 0.48 24.75
C SER A 27 -5.21 -1.01 24.82
N LYS A 28 -6.20 -1.86 24.53
CA LYS A 28 -6.10 -3.34 24.55
C LYS A 28 -5.03 -3.92 23.62
N GLU A 29 -4.48 -3.11 22.71
CA GLU A 29 -3.48 -3.48 21.70
C GLU A 29 -2.06 -3.59 22.25
N ASP A 30 -1.77 -3.00 23.42
CA ASP A 30 -0.40 -2.83 23.94
C ASP A 30 0.02 -3.90 24.97
N ARG A 31 -0.78 -4.96 25.14
CA ARG A 31 -0.46 -6.08 26.04
C ARG A 31 -0.16 -7.38 25.27
N PRO A 32 0.72 -8.25 25.79
CA PRO A 32 0.89 -9.59 25.26
C PRO A 32 -0.45 -10.34 25.22
N MET A 33 -0.70 -11.05 24.11
CA MET A 33 -1.86 -11.92 23.98
C MET A 33 -1.79 -13.03 25.02
N THR A 34 -2.93 -13.32 25.64
CA THR A 34 -3.08 -14.50 26.50
C THR A 34 -3.12 -15.78 25.67
N LYS A 35 -2.91 -16.94 26.30
CA LYS A 35 -2.94 -18.24 25.62
C LYS A 35 -4.28 -18.49 24.91
N ASP A 36 -5.40 -18.19 25.56
CA ASP A 36 -6.72 -18.40 24.99
C ASP A 36 -7.00 -17.46 23.81
N GLU A 37 -6.53 -16.21 23.88
CA GLU A 37 -6.58 -15.26 22.76
C GLU A 37 -5.75 -15.74 21.56
N TYR A 38 -4.59 -16.35 21.81
CA TYR A 38 -3.76 -16.93 20.76
C TYR A 38 -4.46 -18.09 20.05
N LEU A 39 -5.08 -19.00 20.81
CA LEU A 39 -5.83 -20.12 20.24
C LEU A 39 -7.05 -19.62 19.44
N ALA A 40 -7.79 -18.65 19.99
CA ALA A 40 -8.92 -18.04 19.32
C ALA A 40 -8.53 -17.31 18.02
N TYR A 41 -7.34 -16.72 17.96
CA TYR A 41 -6.83 -16.04 16.76
C TYR A 41 -6.63 -17.00 15.58
N TYR A 42 -6.20 -18.24 15.85
CA TYR A 42 -6.00 -19.27 14.82
C TYR A 42 -7.19 -20.21 14.63
N GLN A 43 -8.24 -20.07 15.42
CA GLN A 43 -9.43 -20.89 15.30
C GLN A 43 -10.14 -20.58 13.97
N PRO A 44 -10.29 -21.57 13.07
CA PRO A 44 -11.05 -21.38 11.84
C PRO A 44 -12.50 -21.04 12.17
N ARG A 45 -13.04 -20.02 11.52
CA ARG A 45 -14.47 -19.68 11.66
C ARG A 45 -15.37 -20.71 10.99
N VAL A 46 -14.83 -21.42 10.00
CA VAL A 46 -15.50 -22.50 9.29
C VAL A 46 -14.71 -23.78 9.49
N GLU A 47 -15.41 -24.82 9.95
CA GLU A 47 -14.82 -26.14 10.16
C GLU A 47 -14.23 -26.68 8.85
N GLY A 48 -13.00 -27.19 8.92
CA GLY A 48 -12.26 -27.69 7.76
C GLY A 48 -11.66 -26.62 6.84
N LEU A 49 -11.90 -25.32 7.07
CA LEU A 49 -11.35 -24.22 6.27
C LEU A 49 -10.41 -23.33 7.09
N PRO A 50 -9.14 -23.71 7.25
CA PRO A 50 -8.19 -23.00 8.10
C PRO A 50 -8.00 -21.52 7.72
N GLN A 51 -8.11 -21.18 6.43
CA GLN A 51 -7.98 -19.81 5.92
C GLN A 51 -9.04 -18.82 6.43
N THR A 52 -10.06 -19.31 7.14
CA THR A 52 -11.12 -18.46 7.69
C THR A 52 -10.80 -17.92 9.08
N ALA A 53 -9.70 -18.36 9.69
CA ALA A 53 -9.29 -17.90 11.01
C ALA A 53 -9.00 -16.37 11.01
N PRO A 54 -9.30 -15.66 12.11
CA PRO A 54 -8.98 -14.23 12.27
C PRO A 54 -7.51 -13.90 11.99
N ALA A 55 -6.63 -14.87 12.24
CA ALA A 55 -5.21 -14.82 11.89
C ALA A 55 -4.93 -14.42 10.44
N TYR A 56 -5.87 -14.66 9.54
CA TYR A 56 -5.73 -14.43 8.10
C TYR A 56 -6.59 -13.26 7.59
N ASP A 57 -7.32 -12.55 8.46
CA ASP A 57 -8.19 -11.42 8.06
C ASP A 57 -7.41 -10.37 7.27
N LYS A 58 -6.27 -9.94 7.82
CA LYS A 58 -5.38 -8.97 7.17
C LYS A 58 -4.81 -9.46 5.84
N LEU A 59 -4.74 -10.79 5.65
CA LEU A 59 -4.24 -11.40 4.42
C LEU A 59 -5.33 -11.54 3.35
N THR A 60 -6.60 -11.45 3.75
CA THR A 60 -7.77 -11.54 2.86
C THR A 60 -8.40 -10.19 2.59
N GLU A 61 -7.82 -9.11 3.13
CA GLU A 61 -8.21 -7.73 2.81
C GLU A 61 -8.13 -7.51 1.28
N PRO A 62 -9.27 -7.22 0.60
CA PRO A 62 -9.28 -6.94 -0.82
C PRO A 62 -8.47 -5.68 -1.12
N GLN A 63 -7.34 -5.85 -1.78
CA GLN A 63 -6.45 -4.77 -2.18
C GLN A 63 -6.59 -4.48 -3.69
N ALA A 64 -6.76 -3.19 -4.00
CA ALA A 64 -6.79 -2.55 -5.33
C ALA A 64 -8.14 -2.46 -6.08
N TYR A 65 -8.33 -1.30 -6.71
CA TYR A 65 -9.39 -1.04 -7.69
C TYR A 65 -8.94 -1.50 -9.08
N PRO A 66 -9.87 -1.83 -10.00
CA PRO A 66 -9.54 -2.26 -11.35
C PRO A 66 -8.72 -1.20 -12.10
N ARG A 67 -7.51 -1.59 -12.51
CA ARG A 67 -6.66 -0.82 -13.41
C ARG A 67 -6.58 -1.54 -14.74
N LEU A 68 -6.66 -0.78 -15.82
CA LEU A 68 -6.47 -1.29 -17.17
C LEU A 68 -5.07 -0.92 -17.65
N SER A 69 -4.36 -1.91 -18.16
CA SER A 69 -3.10 -1.75 -18.88
C SER A 69 -3.38 -1.94 -20.37
N CYS A 70 -3.32 -0.86 -21.14
CA CYS A 70 -3.65 -0.89 -22.56
C CYS A 70 -2.40 -0.85 -23.43
N VAL A 71 -2.42 -1.59 -24.54
CA VAL A 71 -1.35 -1.64 -25.54
C VAL A 71 -1.94 -1.55 -26.94
N MET A 72 -1.21 -0.93 -27.85
CA MET A 72 -1.56 -0.83 -29.26
C MET A 72 -0.42 -1.42 -30.10
N THR A 73 -0.78 -2.08 -31.19
CA THR A 73 0.15 -2.72 -32.13
C THR A 73 -0.27 -2.50 -33.57
N GLU A 74 0.70 -2.49 -34.46
CA GLU A 74 0.51 -2.43 -35.91
C GLU A 74 0.93 -3.75 -36.58
N SER A 75 1.34 -4.75 -35.79
CA SER A 75 1.74 -6.06 -36.31
C SER A 75 0.54 -6.79 -36.90
N GLU A 76 0.50 -6.90 -38.23
CA GLU A 76 -0.58 -7.60 -38.92
C GLU A 76 -0.71 -9.06 -38.49
N THR A 77 0.41 -9.75 -38.27
CA THR A 77 0.41 -11.17 -37.84
C THR A 77 -0.28 -11.30 -36.48
N PHE A 78 0.07 -10.45 -35.51
CA PHE A 78 -0.57 -10.46 -34.20
C PHE A 78 -2.07 -10.14 -34.28
N ILE A 79 -2.43 -9.15 -35.10
CA ILE A 79 -3.82 -8.74 -35.31
C ILE A 79 -4.65 -9.87 -35.93
N LYS A 80 -4.09 -10.58 -36.92
CA LYS A 80 -4.74 -11.71 -37.59
C LYS A 80 -4.95 -12.88 -36.61
N THR A 81 -3.93 -13.24 -35.83
CA THR A 81 -4.01 -14.34 -34.85
C THR A 81 -4.98 -14.05 -33.69
N ASN A 82 -5.07 -12.78 -33.26
CA ASN A 82 -5.90 -12.38 -32.12
C ASN A 82 -7.24 -11.75 -32.53
N LYS A 83 -7.70 -12.00 -33.76
CA LYS A 83 -8.98 -11.50 -34.26
C LYS A 83 -10.11 -11.88 -33.30
N GLY A 84 -10.89 -10.89 -32.86
CA GLY A 84 -11.99 -11.08 -31.91
C GLY A 84 -11.58 -11.04 -30.43
N ARG A 85 -10.27 -11.09 -30.11
CA ARG A 85 -9.75 -10.88 -28.75
C ARG A 85 -9.27 -9.46 -28.50
N ILE A 86 -9.01 -8.71 -29.57
CA ILE A 86 -8.52 -7.32 -29.50
C ILE A 86 -9.36 -6.41 -30.40
N ALA A 87 -9.47 -5.14 -30.04
CA ALA A 87 -10.15 -4.14 -30.87
C ALA A 87 -9.26 -3.78 -32.07
N THR A 88 -9.83 -3.65 -33.26
CA THR A 88 -9.06 -3.31 -34.47
C THR A 88 -9.69 -2.13 -35.20
N LYS A 89 -8.86 -1.27 -35.79
CA LYS A 89 -9.32 -0.18 -36.65
C LYS A 89 -8.28 0.12 -37.72
N ARG A 90 -8.74 0.38 -38.94
CA ARG A 90 -7.88 0.83 -40.04
C ARG A 90 -7.72 2.36 -39.95
N ILE A 91 -6.49 2.84 -39.87
CA ILE A 91 -6.11 4.26 -39.78
C ILE A 91 -4.99 4.51 -40.80
N ASN A 92 -5.16 5.51 -41.67
CA ASN A 92 -4.17 5.88 -42.70
C ASN A 92 -3.66 4.67 -43.49
N ASN A 93 -4.58 3.80 -43.92
CA ASN A 93 -4.30 2.56 -44.66
C ASN A 93 -3.58 1.44 -43.87
N THR A 94 -3.21 1.65 -42.61
CA THR A 94 -2.63 0.64 -41.71
C THR A 94 -3.68 0.10 -40.75
N VAL A 95 -3.69 -1.23 -40.51
CA VAL A 95 -4.57 -1.84 -39.50
C VAL A 95 -3.88 -1.79 -38.15
N LYS A 96 -4.51 -1.15 -37.16
CA LYS A 96 -4.03 -1.14 -35.78
C LYS A 96 -4.89 -2.05 -34.91
N GLY A 97 -4.25 -2.80 -34.02
CA GLY A 97 -4.88 -3.57 -32.94
C GLY A 97 -4.65 -2.88 -31.60
N CYS A 98 -5.66 -2.90 -30.72
CA CYS A 98 -5.57 -2.33 -29.38
C CYS A 98 -6.25 -3.26 -28.38
N ALA A 99 -5.61 -3.50 -27.24
CA ALA A 99 -6.11 -4.38 -26.19
C ALA A 99 -5.81 -3.79 -24.81
N CYS A 100 -6.74 -3.94 -23.88
CA CYS A 100 -6.55 -3.60 -22.48
C CYS A 100 -6.60 -4.87 -21.63
N TYR A 101 -5.81 -4.91 -20.56
CA TYR A 101 -5.71 -6.04 -19.65
C TYR A 101 -5.96 -5.60 -18.22
N THR A 102 -6.59 -6.47 -17.44
CA THR A 102 -6.75 -6.26 -16.00
C THR A 102 -5.48 -6.66 -15.25
N GLN A 103 -5.44 -6.35 -13.96
CA GLN A 103 -4.37 -6.73 -13.03
C GLN A 103 -4.21 -8.26 -12.89
N GLN A 104 -5.23 -9.03 -13.27
CA GLN A 104 -5.22 -10.49 -13.30
C GLN A 104 -4.90 -11.03 -14.71
N ALA A 105 -4.30 -10.21 -15.58
CA ALA A 105 -3.94 -10.52 -16.96
C ALA A 105 -5.12 -10.99 -17.84
N SER A 106 -6.35 -10.72 -17.43
CA SER A 106 -7.53 -11.00 -18.26
C SER A 106 -7.69 -9.89 -19.30
N VAL A 107 -8.04 -10.27 -20.53
CA VAL A 107 -8.41 -9.29 -21.56
C VAL A 107 -9.67 -8.55 -21.12
N TYR A 108 -9.64 -7.23 -21.18
CA TYR A 108 -10.80 -6.37 -20.95
C TYR A 108 -11.18 -5.69 -22.27
N LEU A 109 -12.39 -5.95 -22.76
CA LEU A 109 -12.87 -5.45 -24.04
C LEU A 109 -13.22 -3.97 -23.92
N VAL A 110 -12.41 -3.12 -24.57
CA VAL A 110 -12.58 -1.67 -24.61
C VAL A 110 -12.76 -1.25 -26.07
N PRO A 111 -13.66 -0.29 -26.38
CA PRO A 111 -13.75 0.28 -27.72
C PRO A 111 -12.40 0.81 -28.21
N PHE A 112 -12.12 0.64 -29.49
CA PHE A 112 -10.83 1.01 -30.07
C PHE A 112 -10.43 2.47 -29.77
N ASN A 113 -11.37 3.41 -29.85
CA ASN A 113 -11.12 4.83 -29.59
C ASN A 113 -10.72 5.09 -28.13
N ILE A 114 -11.32 4.38 -27.17
CA ILE A 114 -10.98 4.51 -25.74
C ILE A 114 -9.60 3.88 -25.49
N CYS A 115 -9.35 2.68 -26.01
CA CYS A 115 -8.04 2.04 -25.91
C CYS A 115 -6.93 2.92 -26.51
N LYS A 116 -7.16 3.49 -27.70
CA LYS A 116 -6.25 4.45 -28.34
C LYS A 116 -6.02 5.68 -27.46
N ASN A 117 -7.07 6.27 -26.90
CA ASN A 117 -6.95 7.45 -26.03
C ASN A 117 -6.13 7.14 -24.77
N ILE A 118 -6.37 5.99 -24.13
CA ILE A 118 -5.59 5.56 -22.96
C ILE A 118 -4.12 5.35 -23.32
N VAL A 119 -3.83 4.73 -24.48
CA VAL A 119 -2.45 4.49 -24.91
C VAL A 119 -1.72 5.79 -25.27
N GLU A 120 -2.39 6.73 -25.93
CA GLU A 120 -1.76 7.96 -26.43
C GLU A 120 -1.72 9.10 -25.41
N ASN A 121 -2.78 9.25 -24.61
CA ASN A 121 -2.96 10.39 -23.69
C ASN A 121 -2.90 9.96 -22.22
N GLY A 122 -2.85 8.65 -21.95
CA GLY A 122 -3.03 8.13 -20.61
C GLY A 122 -4.49 8.15 -20.17
N TYR A 123 -4.70 7.75 -18.92
CA TYR A 123 -5.97 7.84 -18.21
C TYR A 123 -5.70 8.34 -16.80
N PHE A 124 -6.63 9.11 -16.24
CA PHE A 124 -6.50 9.63 -14.88
C PHE A 124 -6.62 8.49 -13.87
N ASP A 125 -5.58 8.29 -13.07
CA ASP A 125 -5.57 7.27 -12.04
C ASP A 125 -5.87 7.90 -10.66
N PRO A 126 -7.09 7.75 -10.11
CA PRO A 126 -7.52 8.44 -8.90
C PRO A 126 -6.79 8.01 -7.63
N ALA A 127 -6.11 6.86 -7.61
CA ALA A 127 -5.30 6.49 -6.45
C ALA A 127 -3.82 6.88 -6.57
N ARG A 128 -3.44 7.54 -7.68
CA ARG A 128 -2.14 8.20 -7.75
C ARG A 128 -2.27 9.58 -7.10
N PRO A 129 -1.41 9.90 -6.11
CA PRO A 129 -1.39 11.24 -5.54
C PRO A 129 -1.00 12.26 -6.61
N ASP A 130 -1.43 13.51 -6.42
CA ASP A 130 -1.07 14.61 -7.31
C ASP A 130 0.45 14.80 -7.35
N TYR A 131 0.95 15.31 -8.48
CA TYR A 131 2.36 15.62 -8.64
C TYR A 131 2.79 16.73 -7.67
N SER A 132 3.57 16.38 -6.64
CA SER A 132 4.23 17.36 -5.78
C SER A 132 5.60 17.73 -6.37
N PRO A 133 5.89 19.02 -6.67
CA PRO A 133 7.20 19.46 -7.14
C PRO A 133 8.28 19.37 -6.04
N ASP A 134 7.88 19.32 -4.76
CA ASP A 134 8.77 18.99 -3.65
C ASP A 134 8.86 17.46 -3.50
N ARG A 135 9.50 16.82 -4.47
CA ARG A 135 10.04 15.47 -4.28
C ARG A 135 11.45 15.58 -3.71
N THR A 136 11.58 16.16 -2.53
CA THR A 136 12.59 15.67 -1.60
C THR A 136 12.26 14.20 -1.36
N ILE A 137 13.07 13.29 -1.93
CA ILE A 137 12.94 11.83 -1.80
C ILE A 137 12.92 11.48 -0.30
N LYS A 138 11.72 11.44 0.28
CA LYS A 138 11.44 10.90 1.62
C LYS A 138 10.33 9.86 1.48
N GLY A 139 10.60 8.89 0.62
CA GLY A 139 9.89 7.63 0.53
C GLY A 139 10.95 6.54 0.42
N LYS A 140 11.03 5.69 1.42
CA LYS A 140 11.89 4.51 1.45
C LYS A 140 11.41 3.54 0.38
N ASP A 141 12.00 3.61 -0.80
CA ASP A 141 12.05 2.48 -1.71
C ASP A 141 13.19 1.59 -1.20
N THR A 142 13.00 0.92 -0.05
CA THR A 142 13.90 -0.18 0.31
C THR A 142 13.61 -1.32 -0.65
N ASN A 143 14.24 -1.30 -1.82
CA ASN A 143 14.44 -2.48 -2.63
C ASN A 143 15.25 -3.47 -1.77
N PRO A 144 14.71 -4.64 -1.38
CA PRO A 144 15.44 -5.59 -0.55
C PRO A 144 16.57 -6.32 -1.29
N LEU A 145 16.76 -6.08 -2.59
CA LEU A 145 17.73 -6.81 -3.42
C LEU A 145 19.04 -6.05 -3.70
N ALA A 146 19.32 -4.94 -3.01
CA ALA A 146 20.62 -4.28 -3.06
C ALA A 146 21.46 -4.60 -1.81
N LYS A 147 21.72 -5.89 -1.57
CA LYS A 147 22.84 -6.34 -0.73
C LYS A 147 23.43 -7.61 -1.35
N ASN A 148 24.49 -7.44 -2.12
CA ASN A 148 25.71 -8.24 -2.16
C ASN A 148 26.75 -7.47 -2.99
#